data_AF-A0A7C7JAQ7-F1
#
_entry.id   AF-A0A7C7JAQ7-F1
#
_cell.length_a   1.000
_cell.length_b   1.000
_cell.length_c   1.000
_cell.angle_alpha   90.00
_cell.angle_beta   90.00
_cell.angle_gamma   90.00
#
_symmetry.space_group_name_H-M   'P 1'
#
loop_
_entity.id
_entity.type
_entity.pdbx_description
1 polymer ?
#
loop_
_entity_poly.entity_id
_entity_poly.type
_entity_poly.pdbx_seq_one_letter_code
_entity_poly.pdbx_strand_id
1 'polypeptide(L)' 'CPMSIGTIQCPENGSPIILGCDSQTLGGYPRVLQIAAVDLHQIGQLRPNDNIFFEKISIDHAREEFKKQNSLSAF' A
#
# COMPACT_ATOMS: atom_id res chain seq x y z
N CYS A 1 -1.67 12.34 12.13
CA CYS A 1 -1.47 10.92 12.51
C CYS A 1 -0.29 10.34 11.74
N PRO A 2 0.52 9.43 12.32
CA PRO A 2 1.64 8.83 11.63
C PRO A 2 1.15 7.96 10.46
N MET A 3 1.86 8.05 9.33
CA MET A 3 1.55 7.36 8.09
C MET A 3 2.61 6.31 7.78
N SER A 4 2.19 5.23 7.13
CA SER A 4 3.09 4.16 6.68
C SER A 4 3.09 4.08 5.16
N ILE A 5 4.16 3.52 4.58
CA ILE A 5 4.24 3.27 3.14
C ILE A 5 3.05 2.38 2.73
N GLY A 6 2.47 2.68 1.56
CA GLY A 6 1.27 2.03 1.04
C GLY A 6 -0.03 2.48 1.70
N THR A 7 0.00 3.48 2.58
CA THR A 7 -1.25 4.07 3.08
C THR A 7 -1.98 4.77 1.93
N ILE A 8 -3.29 4.56 1.83
CA ILE A 8 -4.14 5.25 0.86
C ILE A 8 -4.94 6.33 1.58
N GLN A 9 -4.72 7.58 1.17
CA GLN A 9 -5.45 8.74 1.64
C GLN A 9 -6.50 9.18 0.62
N CYS A 10 -7.64 9.69 1.09
CA CYS A 10 -8.67 10.25 0.22
C CYS A 10 -8.97 11.70 0.61
N PRO A 11 -8.59 12.69 -0.21
CA PRO A 11 -9.02 14.08 -0.05
C PRO A 11 -10.51 14.26 -0.39
N GLU A 12 -11.06 15.44 -0.09
CA GLU A 12 -12.47 15.76 -0.37
C GLU A 12 -12.84 15.71 -1.86
N ASN A 13 -11.87 15.85 -2.75
CA ASN A 13 -12.07 15.73 -4.19
C ASN A 13 -12.28 14.28 -4.67
N GLY A 14 -12.15 13.29 -3.79
CA GLY A 14 -12.40 11.88 -4.08
C GLY A 14 -11.27 11.14 -4.82
N SER A 15 -10.15 11.81 -5.11
CA SER A 15 -9.01 11.19 -5.80
C SER A 15 -8.05 10.54 -4.80
N PRO A 16 -7.97 9.20 -4.71
CA PRO A 16 -7.12 8.53 -3.75
C PRO A 16 -5.63 8.74 -4.05
N ILE A 17 -4.83 8.89 -3.00
CA ILE A 17 -3.38 9.07 -3.05
C ILE A 17 -2.73 7.90 -2.31
N ILE A 18 -1.90 7.13 -3.02
CA ILE A 18 -1.08 6.07 -2.41
C ILE A 18 0.25 6.67 -1.97
N LEU A 19 0.60 6.48 -0.70
CA LEU A 19 1.85 6.99 -0.14
C LEU A 19 3.03 6.05 -0.46
N GLY A 20 3.98 6.53 -1.25
CA GLY A 20 5.21 5.81 -1.61
C GLY A 20 6.29 5.81 -0.52
N CYS A 21 7.49 5.29 -0.83
CA CYS A 21 8.60 5.21 0.12
C CYS A 21 9.11 6.59 0.59
N ASP A 22 9.07 7.58 -0.30
CA ASP A 22 9.55 8.95 -0.04
C ASP A 22 8.41 9.88 0.39
N SER A 23 7.29 9.32 0.84
CA SER A 23 6.12 10.09 1.25
C SER A 23 6.29 10.72 2.64
N GLN A 24 5.44 11.71 2.93
CA GLN A 24 5.34 12.36 4.23
C GLN A 24 5.01 11.36 5.36
N THR A 25 5.62 11.56 6.52
CA THR A 25 5.39 10.74 7.73
C THR A 25 4.09 11.10 8.47
N LEU A 26 3.50 12.25 8.17
CA LEU A 26 2.26 12.75 8.75
C LEU A 26 1.22 13.00 7.66
N GLY A 27 -0.01 12.58 7.91
CA GLY A 27 -1.14 12.76 7.00
C GLY A 27 -2.22 13.68 7.57
N GLY A 28 -2.80 14.51 6.70
CA GLY A 28 -3.96 15.37 7.00
C GLY A 28 -5.30 14.87 6.46
N TYR A 29 -5.29 13.90 5.54
CA TYR A 29 -6.50 13.33 4.94
C TYR A 29 -6.89 11.99 5.56
N PRO A 30 -8.19 11.63 5.53
CA PRO A 30 -8.69 10.32 5.95
C PRO A 30 -7.91 9.16 5.30
N ARG A 31 -7.50 8.21 6.14
CA ARG A 31 -6.92 6.93 5.69
C ARG A 31 -8.06 5.97 5.36
N VAL A 32 -8.22 5.65 4.09
CA VAL A 32 -9.29 4.75 3.63
C VAL A 32 -8.84 3.30 3.54
N LEU A 33 -7.59 3.04 3.13
CA LEU A 33 -7.03 1.71 2.95
C LEU A 33 -5.55 1.67 3.31
N GLN A 34 -5.02 0.46 3.46
CA GLN A 34 -3.60 0.18 3.65
C GLN A 34 -3.21 -0.97 2.74
N ILE A 35 -2.24 -0.75 1.87
CA ILE A 35 -1.67 -1.79 1.02
C ILE A 35 -0.82 -2.72 1.89
N ALA A 36 -0.95 -4.01 1.67
CA ALA A 36 -0.17 -5.01 2.38
C ALA A 36 1.31 -4.91 2.00
N ALA A 37 2.21 -5.15 2.96
CA ALA A 37 3.65 -5.05 2.71
C ALA A 37 4.12 -5.94 1.55
N VAL A 38 3.49 -7.11 1.39
CA VAL A 38 3.77 -8.05 0.30
C VAL A 38 3.52 -7.45 -1.08
N ASP A 39 2.60 -6.50 -1.22
CA ASP A 39 2.19 -5.92 -2.51
C ASP A 39 2.87 -4.58 -2.84
N LEU A 40 3.67 -4.02 -1.93
CA LEU A 40 4.29 -2.70 -2.15
C LEU A 40 5.19 -2.65 -3.39
N HIS A 41 5.83 -3.77 -3.74
CA HIS A 41 6.65 -3.88 -4.94
C HIS A 41 5.83 -3.69 -6.22
N GLN A 42 4.56 -4.13 -6.24
CA GLN A 42 3.66 -3.95 -7.39
C GLN A 42 3.37 -2.46 -7.60
N ILE A 43 3.16 -1.70 -6.52
CA ILE A 43 2.92 -0.25 -6.57
C ILE A 43 4.13 0.50 -7.13
N GLY A 44 5.34 0.08 -6.77
CA GLY A 44 6.57 0.68 -7.29
C GLY A 44 6.79 0.48 -8.80
N GLN A 45 6.07 -0.46 -9.43
CA GLN A 45 6.15 -0.74 -10.87
C GLN A 45 5.07 -0.04 -11.70
N LEU A 46 4.12 0.64 -11.06
CA LEU A 46 3.02 1.32 -11.75
C LEU A 46 3.52 2.50 -12.59
N ARG A 47 2.90 2.66 -13.76
CA ARG A 47 3.11 3.76 -14.70
C ARG A 47 1.89 4.68 -14.73
N PRO A 48 2.06 5.94 -15.20
CA PRO A 48 0.93 6.80 -15.45
C PRO A 48 -0.11 6.12 -16.36
N ASN A 49 -1.39 6.21 -15.96
CA ASN A 49 -2.54 5.60 -16.63
C ASN A 49 -2.66 4.06 -16.49
N ASP A 50 -1.85 3.42 -15.66
CA ASP A 50 -2.11 2.03 -15.28
C ASP A 50 -3.43 1.92 -14.51
N ASN A 51 -4.19 0.87 -14.81
CA ASN A 51 -5.41 0.53 -14.09
C ASN A 51 -5.07 -0.43 -12.96
N ILE A 52 -5.52 -0.11 -11.75
CA ILE A 52 -5.35 -0.95 -10.57
C ILE A 52 -6.69 -1.22 -9.90
N PHE A 53 -6.82 -2.40 -9.29
CA PHE A 53 -7.98 -2.80 -8.50
C PHE A 53 -7.49 -3.22 -7.12
N PHE A 54 -8.25 -2.87 -6.08
CA PHE A 54 -7.95 -3.26 -4.71
C PHE A 54 -8.83 -4.43 -4.30
N GLU A 55 -8.21 -5.48 -3.80
CA GLU A 55 -8.90 -6.59 -3.15
C GLU A 55 -8.71 -6.51 -1.64
N LYS A 56 -9.81 -6.68 -0.90
CA LYS A 56 -9.75 -6.71 0.57
C LYS A 56 -9.28 -8.10 1.02
N ILE A 57 -8.10 -8.15 1.61
CA ILE A 57 -7.57 -9.36 2.25
C ILE A 57 -7.67 -9.28 3.78
N SER A 58 -7.61 -10.44 4.45
CA SER A 58 -7.50 -10.50 5.91
C SER A 58 -6.07 -10.19 6.37
N ILE A 59 -5.93 -9.75 7.63
CA ILE A 59 -4.61 -9.50 8.22
C ILE A 59 -3.77 -10.78 8.29
N ASP A 60 -4.42 -11.92 8.54
CA ASP A 60 -3.72 -13.21 8.63
C ASP A 60 -3.22 -13.66 7.26
N HIS A 61 -4.03 -13.51 6.20
CA HIS A 61 -3.60 -13.76 4.83
C HIS A 61 -2.41 -12.88 4.44
N ALA A 62 -2.47 -11.58 4.75
CA ALA A 62 -1.36 -10.66 4.50
C ALA A 62 -0.06 -11.08 5.21
N ARG A 63 -0.16 -11.58 6.45
CA ARG A 63 0.99 -12.06 7.22
C ARG A 63 1.56 -13.37 6.67
N GLU A 64 0.70 -14.28 6.25
CA GLU A 64 1.12 -15.55 5.65
C GLU A 64 1.87 -15.32 4.34
N GLU A 65 1.32 -14.51 3.44
CA GLU A 65 1.97 -14.17 2.17
C GLU A 65 3.29 -13.41 2.39
N PHE A 66 3.33 -12.47 3.35
CA PHE A 66 4.57 -11.78 3.69
C PHE A 66 5.68 -12.74 4.17
N LYS A 67 5.34 -13.75 4.98
CA LYS A 67 6.30 -14.78 5.40
C LYS A 67 6.80 -15.62 4.23
N LYS A 68 5.91 -16.03 3.32
CA LYS A 68 6.26 -16.81 2.12
C LYS A 68 7.21 -16.02 1.22
N GLN A 69 6.87 -14.76 0.90
CA GLN A 69 7.72 -13.90 0.09
C GLN A 69 9.12 -13.74 0.70
N ASN A 70 9.20 -13.44 2.00
CA ASN A 70 10.47 -13.25 2.68
C ASN A 70 11.35 -14.53 2.72
N SER A 71 10.72 -15.71 2.74
CA SER A 71 11.44 -16.98 2.64
C SER A 71 12.02 -17.25 1.25
N LEU A 72 11.39 -16.72 0.19
CA LEU A 72 11.85 -16.85 -1.20
C LEU A 72 12.92 -15.82 -1.56
N SER A 73 12.91 -14.65 -0.91
CA SER A 73 13.90 -13.58 -1.09
C SER A 73 15.21 -13.83 -0.34
N ALA A 74 15.33 -14.94 0.40
CA ALA A 74 16.49 -15.27 1.23
C ALA A 74 17.63 -16.01 0.49
N PHE A 75 17.67 -15.95 -0.84
CA PHE A 75 18.72 -16.54 -1.69
C PHE A 75 19.53 -15.46 -2.39
#